data_AF-A0A179DLX5-F1
#
_entry.id   AF-A0A179DLX5-F1
#
_cell.length_a   1.000
_cell.length_b   1.000
_cell.length_c   1.000
_cell.angle_alpha   90.00
_cell.angle_beta   90.00
_cell.angle_gamma   90.00
#
_symmetry.space_group_name_H-M   'P 1'
#
loop_
_entity.id
_entity.type
_entity.pdbx_description
1 polymer ?
#
loop_
_entity_poly.entity_id
_entity_poly.type
_entity_poly.pdbx_seq_one_letter_code
_entity_poly.pdbx_strand_id
1 'polypeptide(L)'
;MAIYRFRISFEDYDEVVREIDIKSNQTFKDLHDFFLKNVGYDPEKSSSFYVSNDQWIKNEELAYLPNARKVNNAIALMEDSKFSKFIDDPHQKFYYIYNFEKPYEFHVELIKILENNPALTLPSLFKTIGEAPKIVVPNFTPEDLIGDEEDFIDDSEVEIADEDELEGLNTDTEGSDAEEEEEDSFADEFSDNEGFDEEDVER
;
A
#
# COMPACT_ATOMS: atom_id res chain seq x y z
N MET A 1 17.82 -4.82 25.34
CA MET A 1 16.83 -4.74 24.24
C MET A 1 16.40 -3.30 24.13
N ALA A 2 16.52 -2.71 22.94
CA ALA A 2 16.12 -1.32 22.77
C ALA A 2 14.60 -1.18 22.77
N ILE A 3 14.13 0.01 23.12
CA ILE A 3 12.75 0.44 22.91
C ILE A 3 12.76 1.39 21.71
N TYR A 4 11.93 1.11 20.73
CA TYR A 4 11.74 1.94 19.55
C TYR A 4 10.52 2.82 19.75
N ARG A 5 10.68 4.10 19.47
CA ARG A 5 9.57 5.05 19.38
C ARG A 5 9.24 5.30 17.94
N PHE A 6 8.07 4.84 17.53
CA PHE A 6 7.52 5.11 16.21
C PHE A 6 6.56 6.28 16.25
N ARG A 7 6.70 7.17 15.28
CA ARG A 7 5.70 8.18 14.95
C ARG A 7 4.84 7.64 13.81
N ILE A 8 3.54 7.58 14.01
CA ILE A 8 2.55 7.18 13.02
C ILE A 8 1.71 8.41 12.67
N SER A 9 1.68 8.78 11.40
CA SER A 9 0.80 9.80 10.84
C SER A 9 -0.09 9.22 9.74
N PHE A 10 -1.26 9.81 9.57
CA PHE A 10 -2.18 9.46 8.48
C PHE A 10 -1.70 10.16 7.21
N GLU A 11 -1.71 9.47 6.07
CA GLU A 11 -1.26 10.06 4.80
C GLU A 11 -2.11 11.29 4.42
N ASP A 12 -3.43 11.18 4.53
CA ASP A 12 -4.36 12.29 4.26
C ASP A 12 -4.44 13.35 5.39
N TYR A 13 -3.95 13.03 6.59
CA TYR A 13 -4.13 13.86 7.79
C TYR A 13 -2.84 13.94 8.62
N ASP A 14 -1.86 14.70 8.14
CA ASP A 14 -0.57 14.91 8.82
C ASP A 14 -0.69 15.53 10.22
N GLU A 15 -1.80 16.21 10.52
CA GLU A 15 -2.09 16.77 11.85
C GLU A 15 -2.42 15.69 12.90
N VAL A 16 -2.79 14.50 12.45
CA VAL A 16 -3.13 13.37 13.32
C VAL A 16 -1.91 12.48 13.49
N VAL A 17 -1.35 12.49 14.70
CA VAL A 17 -0.12 11.76 15.02
C VAL A 17 -0.30 10.88 16.26
N ARG A 18 0.25 9.68 16.21
CA ARG A 18 0.40 8.78 17.36
C ARG A 18 1.87 8.43 17.52
N GLU A 19 2.43 8.62 18.71
CA GLU A 19 3.76 8.14 19.03
C GLU A 19 3.63 6.90 19.92
N ILE A 20 4.19 5.78 19.51
CA ILE A 20 4.08 4.49 20.19
C ILE A 20 5.48 3.97 20.52
N ASP A 21 5.67 3.58 21.77
CA ASP A 21 6.87 2.90 22.24
C ASP A 21 6.66 1.39 22.15
N ILE A 22 7.59 0.68 21.52
CA ILE A 22 7.57 -0.78 21.33
C ILE A 22 8.95 -1.38 21.53
N LYS A 23 9.04 -2.64 21.96
CA LYS A 23 10.34 -3.31 22.15
C LYS A 23 10.90 -3.79 20.82
N SER A 24 12.23 -3.79 20.69
CA SER A 24 12.91 -4.26 19.47
C SER A 24 12.62 -5.71 19.09
N ASN A 25 12.26 -6.55 20.07
CA ASN A 25 11.97 -7.97 19.87
C ASN A 25 10.49 -8.28 19.62
N GLN A 26 9.62 -7.29 19.70
CA GLN A 26 8.20 -7.42 19.35
C GLN A 26 8.02 -7.41 17.84
N THR A 27 6.84 -7.83 17.43
CA THR A 27 6.49 -8.09 16.05
C THR A 27 5.68 -6.95 15.45
N PHE A 28 5.63 -6.87 14.12
CA PHE A 28 4.75 -5.90 13.45
C PHE A 28 3.27 -6.14 13.78
N LYS A 29 2.89 -7.38 14.08
CA LYS A 29 1.54 -7.72 14.58
C LYS A 29 1.22 -7.01 15.89
N ASP A 30 2.17 -6.95 16.82
CA ASP A 30 1.98 -6.27 18.12
C ASP A 30 1.71 -4.77 17.92
N LEU A 31 2.42 -4.14 16.97
CA LEU A 31 2.20 -2.74 16.61
C LEU A 31 0.84 -2.54 15.94
N HIS A 32 0.48 -3.40 14.97
CA HIS A 32 -0.82 -3.40 14.27
C HIS A 32 -1.97 -3.48 15.27
N ASP A 33 -1.97 -4.49 16.13
CA ASP A 33 -3.02 -4.71 17.12
C ASP A 33 -3.12 -3.55 18.11
N PHE A 34 -1.98 -3.02 18.56
CA PHE A 34 -1.95 -1.92 19.53
C PHE A 34 -2.41 -0.59 18.90
N PHE A 35 -1.91 -0.25 17.71
CA PHE A 35 -2.26 0.98 17.02
C PHE A 35 -3.75 1.04 16.72
N LEU A 36 -4.30 -0.02 16.10
CA LEU A 36 -5.72 -0.07 15.70
C LEU A 36 -6.65 0.02 16.91
N LYS A 37 -6.33 -0.66 18.03
CA LYS A 37 -7.08 -0.52 19.29
C LYS A 37 -7.08 0.93 19.82
N ASN A 38 -5.98 1.66 19.66
CA ASN A 38 -5.88 3.05 20.12
C ASN A 38 -6.63 4.03 19.22
N VAL A 39 -6.72 3.76 17.91
CA VAL A 39 -7.53 4.60 16.99
C VAL A 39 -9.00 4.14 16.91
N GLY A 40 -9.34 3.00 17.50
CA GLY A 40 -10.70 2.46 17.52
C GLY A 40 -11.10 1.72 16.23
N TYR A 41 -10.12 1.18 15.51
CA TYR A 41 -10.32 0.43 14.27
C TYR A 41 -10.30 -1.07 14.54
N ASP A 42 -10.85 -1.85 13.62
CA ASP A 42 -10.94 -3.31 13.70
C ASP A 42 -9.58 -3.97 13.36
N PRO A 43 -8.91 -4.65 14.31
CA PRO A 43 -7.62 -5.29 14.04
C PRO A 43 -7.71 -6.52 13.11
N GLU A 44 -8.90 -7.07 12.86
CA GLU A 44 -9.07 -8.32 12.10
C GLU A 44 -9.15 -8.08 10.57
N LYS A 45 -8.72 -6.91 10.09
CA LYS A 45 -8.69 -6.56 8.67
C LYS A 45 -7.33 -6.80 8.02
N SER A 46 -7.36 -7.33 6.80
CA SER A 46 -6.16 -7.60 6.00
C SER A 46 -5.37 -6.32 5.75
N SER A 47 -4.10 -6.31 6.15
CA SER A 47 -3.25 -5.12 6.19
C SER A 47 -1.82 -5.50 5.84
N SER A 48 -0.99 -4.54 5.42
CA SER A 48 0.45 -4.78 5.18
C SER A 48 1.31 -3.59 5.62
N PHE A 49 2.48 -3.89 6.17
CA PHE A 49 3.58 -2.94 6.29
C PHE A 49 4.53 -3.12 5.12
N TYR A 50 5.13 -2.03 4.67
CA TYR A 50 6.16 -2.03 3.66
C TYR A 50 7.40 -1.36 4.25
N VAL A 51 8.54 -2.04 4.21
CA VAL A 51 9.83 -1.43 4.55
C VAL A 51 10.12 -0.36 3.51
N SER A 52 10.36 0.85 3.98
CA SER A 52 10.46 2.03 3.13
C SER A 52 11.76 2.79 3.38
N ASN A 53 12.17 3.54 2.37
CA ASN A 53 13.29 4.49 2.46
C ASN A 53 12.80 5.92 2.70
N ASP A 54 13.72 6.88 2.61
CA ASP A 54 13.42 8.30 2.78
C ASP A 54 12.40 8.88 1.81
N GLN A 55 12.28 8.27 0.62
CA GLN A 55 11.36 8.67 -0.43
C GLN A 55 9.99 7.96 -0.36
N TRP A 56 9.68 7.29 0.75
CA TRP A 56 8.42 6.53 0.92
C TRP A 56 8.19 5.41 -0.10
N ILE A 57 9.27 4.83 -0.64
CA ILE A 57 9.19 3.73 -1.62
C ILE A 57 8.85 2.42 -0.91
N LYS A 58 7.77 1.76 -1.35
CA LYS A 58 7.29 0.48 -0.81
C LYS A 58 8.21 -0.67 -1.33
N ASN A 59 9.13 -1.16 -0.50
CA ASN A 59 10.06 -2.25 -0.86
C ASN A 59 9.53 -3.62 -0.37
N GLU A 60 10.03 -4.10 0.76
CA GLU A 60 9.68 -5.41 1.31
C GLU A 60 8.33 -5.35 2.02
N GLU A 61 7.42 -6.26 1.68
CA GLU A 61 6.08 -6.34 2.27
C GLU A 61 6.02 -7.34 3.44
N LEU A 62 5.37 -6.92 4.53
CA LEU A 62 5.01 -7.73 5.70
C LEU A 62 3.49 -7.77 5.81
N ALA A 63 2.88 -8.89 5.47
CA ALA A 63 1.42 -9.03 5.35
C ALA A 63 0.77 -9.59 6.62
N TYR A 64 -0.45 -9.12 6.89
CA TYR A 64 -1.38 -9.67 7.88
C TYR A 64 -2.66 -10.12 7.15
N LEU A 65 -3.08 -11.36 7.43
CA LEU A 65 -4.14 -12.06 6.70
C LEU A 65 -3.90 -12.01 5.18
N PRO A 66 -2.80 -12.58 4.67
CA PRO A 66 -2.48 -12.55 3.24
C PRO A 66 -3.47 -13.38 2.42
N ASN A 67 -3.85 -12.86 1.25
CA ASN A 67 -4.60 -13.63 0.25
C ASN A 67 -3.73 -14.73 -0.38
N ALA A 68 -4.37 -15.71 -1.03
CA ALA A 68 -3.71 -16.86 -1.65
C ALA A 68 -2.54 -16.49 -2.59
N ARG A 69 -2.63 -15.36 -3.30
CA ARG A 69 -1.56 -14.82 -4.15
C ARG A 69 -0.31 -14.45 -3.33
N LYS A 70 -0.48 -13.74 -2.21
CA LYS A 70 0.63 -13.32 -1.34
C LYS A 70 1.28 -14.52 -0.66
N VAL A 71 0.48 -15.53 -0.30
CA VAL A 71 0.99 -16.81 0.23
C VAL A 71 1.84 -17.54 -0.82
N ASN A 72 1.38 -17.62 -2.08
CA ASN A 72 2.17 -18.23 -3.16
C ASN A 72 3.49 -17.49 -3.42
N ASN A 73 3.50 -16.17 -3.27
CA ASN A 73 4.68 -15.34 -3.42
C ASN A 73 5.62 -15.34 -2.19
N ALA A 74 5.34 -16.17 -1.18
CA ALA A 74 6.13 -16.28 0.05
C ALA A 74 6.36 -14.93 0.76
N ILE A 75 5.36 -14.04 0.74
CA ILE A 75 5.41 -12.76 1.45
C ILE A 75 5.53 -13.01 2.96
N ALA A 76 6.42 -12.26 3.62
CA ALA A 76 6.66 -12.40 5.05
C ALA A 76 5.41 -12.01 5.87
N LEU A 77 5.17 -12.74 6.96
CA LEU A 77 4.05 -12.47 7.86
C LEU A 77 4.44 -11.45 8.94
N MET A 78 3.51 -10.57 9.31
CA MET A 78 3.71 -9.62 10.41
C MET A 78 3.98 -10.31 11.76
N GLU A 79 3.44 -11.52 11.96
CA GLU A 79 3.53 -12.28 13.21
C GLU A 79 4.95 -12.82 13.45
N ASP A 80 5.68 -13.15 12.39
CA ASP A 80 7.05 -13.68 12.47
C ASP A 80 8.11 -12.59 12.31
N SER A 81 7.68 -11.39 11.94
CA SER A 81 8.55 -10.26 11.61
C SER A 81 8.79 -9.39 12.83
N LYS A 82 10.00 -9.45 13.38
CA LYS A 82 10.44 -8.61 14.52
C LYS A 82 11.06 -7.30 14.04
N PHE A 83 10.78 -6.20 14.73
CA PHE A 83 11.34 -4.89 14.37
C PHE A 83 12.87 -4.88 14.25
N SER A 84 13.58 -5.59 15.13
CA SER A 84 15.04 -5.66 15.10
C SER A 84 15.64 -6.21 13.79
N LYS A 85 14.84 -6.86 12.93
CA LYS A 85 15.29 -7.40 11.64
C LYS A 85 15.14 -6.38 10.50
N PHE A 86 14.27 -5.38 10.65
CA PHE A 86 13.87 -4.47 9.57
C PHE A 86 14.23 -3.01 9.85
N ILE A 87 15.14 -2.77 10.79
CA ILE A 87 15.63 -1.43 11.15
C ILE A 87 17.12 -1.43 10.88
N ASP A 88 17.49 -0.83 9.76
CA ASP A 88 18.88 -0.66 9.35
C ASP A 88 19.38 0.78 9.60
N ASP A 89 18.45 1.75 9.60
CA ASP A 89 18.74 3.18 9.79
C ASP A 89 18.05 3.76 11.05
N PRO A 90 18.67 4.72 11.77
CA PRO A 90 18.02 5.41 12.90
C PRO A 90 16.71 6.13 12.55
N HIS A 91 16.50 6.50 11.28
CA HIS A 91 15.29 7.12 10.72
C HIS A 91 14.50 6.16 9.82
N GLN A 92 14.60 4.84 10.07
CA GLN A 92 13.86 3.83 9.31
C GLN A 92 12.36 4.19 9.17
N LYS A 93 11.88 4.13 7.93
CA LYS A 93 10.48 4.38 7.56
C LYS A 93 9.77 3.09 7.16
N PHE A 94 8.48 3.04 7.44
CA PHE A 94 7.57 2.01 6.99
C PHE A 94 6.29 2.63 6.47
N TYR A 95 5.83 2.15 5.33
CA TYR A 95 4.51 2.46 4.82
C TYR A 95 3.52 1.44 5.37
N TYR A 96 2.41 1.87 5.96
CA TYR A 96 1.40 0.96 6.49
C TYR A 96 0.08 1.16 5.77
N ILE A 97 -0.46 0.08 5.23
CA ILE A 97 -1.77 0.06 4.57
C ILE A 97 -2.70 -0.82 5.40
N TYR A 98 -3.72 -0.21 5.97
CA TYR A 98 -4.79 -0.88 6.69
C TYR A 98 -5.96 -1.18 5.77
N ASN A 99 -6.52 -2.38 5.89
CA ASN A 99 -7.73 -2.81 5.20
C ASN A 99 -7.70 -2.66 3.67
N PHE A 100 -7.26 -3.70 2.95
CA PHE A 100 -7.25 -3.70 1.49
C PHE A 100 -8.62 -3.53 0.81
N GLU A 101 -9.75 -3.74 1.50
CA GLU A 101 -11.08 -3.46 0.92
C GLU A 101 -11.35 -1.95 0.83
N LYS A 102 -10.86 -1.18 1.81
CA LYS A 102 -10.96 0.28 1.91
C LYS A 102 -9.66 0.80 2.50
N PRO A 103 -8.61 0.96 1.66
CA PRO A 103 -7.27 1.21 2.13
C PRO A 103 -7.20 2.54 2.87
N TYR A 104 -6.64 2.49 4.07
CA TYR A 104 -6.15 3.66 4.80
C TYR A 104 -4.64 3.56 4.88
N GLU A 105 -3.98 4.64 4.48
CA GLU A 105 -2.53 4.68 4.38
C GLU A 105 -1.93 5.52 5.52
N PHE A 106 -0.82 5.03 6.06
CA PHE A 106 -0.13 5.65 7.18
C PHE A 106 1.38 5.64 6.95
N HIS A 107 2.00 6.72 7.41
CA HIS A 107 3.44 6.87 7.49
C HIS A 107 3.92 6.51 8.89
N VAL A 108 4.81 5.52 8.98
CA VAL A 108 5.41 5.08 10.24
C VAL A 108 6.90 5.35 10.20
N GLU A 109 7.42 6.11 11.14
CA GLU A 109 8.83 6.53 11.18
C GLU A 109 9.44 6.26 12.55
N LEU A 110 10.65 5.67 12.57
CA LEU A 110 11.44 5.56 13.78
C LEU A 110 12.00 6.93 14.15
N ILE A 111 11.56 7.49 15.29
CA ILE A 111 12.00 8.82 15.74
C ILE A 111 12.99 8.77 16.89
N LYS A 112 13.04 7.65 17.65
CA LYS A 112 13.94 7.51 18.79
C LYS A 112 14.20 6.05 19.15
N ILE A 113 15.42 5.78 19.57
CA ILE A 113 15.83 4.53 20.20
C ILE A 113 16.16 4.83 21.66
N LEU A 114 15.50 4.12 22.58
CA LEU A 114 15.61 4.28 24.02
C LEU A 114 16.19 3.02 24.65
N GLU A 115 16.86 3.17 25.80
CA GLU A 115 17.32 2.02 26.59
C GLU A 115 16.14 1.25 27.19
N ASN A 116 16.33 -0.06 27.38
CA ASN A 116 15.31 -0.90 27.99
C ASN A 116 14.96 -0.38 29.39
N ASN A 117 13.67 -0.16 29.64
CA ASN A 117 13.19 0.04 30.99
C ASN A 117 12.26 -1.13 31.38
N PRO A 118 12.69 -2.04 32.27
CA PRO A 118 11.88 -3.19 32.67
C PRO A 118 10.60 -2.81 33.42
N ALA A 119 10.48 -1.57 33.90
CA ALA A 119 9.28 -1.09 34.59
C ALA A 119 8.15 -0.66 33.63
N LEU A 120 8.41 -0.54 32.33
CA LEU A 120 7.42 -0.09 31.35
C LEU A 120 6.67 -1.29 30.72
N THR A 121 5.35 -1.20 30.70
CA THR A 121 4.47 -2.09 29.94
C THR A 121 4.43 -1.64 28.48
N LEU A 122 4.99 -2.43 27.57
CA LEU A 122 5.08 -2.14 26.13
C LEU A 122 4.28 -3.18 25.33
N PRO A 123 3.62 -2.81 24.22
CA PRO A 123 3.60 -1.47 23.61
C PRO A 123 2.85 -0.42 24.44
N SER A 124 3.23 0.84 24.34
CA SER A 124 2.56 1.95 25.05
C SER A 124 2.45 3.20 24.18
N LEU A 125 1.34 3.93 24.33
CA LEU A 125 1.13 5.19 23.66
C LEU A 125 1.88 6.29 24.41
N PHE A 126 2.86 6.92 23.75
CA PHE A 126 3.64 8.02 24.33
C PHE A 126 2.97 9.38 24.09
N LYS A 127 2.44 9.60 22.89
CA LYS A 127 1.81 10.87 22.51
C LYS A 127 0.65 10.67 21.54
N THR A 128 -0.34 11.56 21.64
CA THR A 128 -1.53 11.60 20.79
C THR A 128 -1.78 13.04 20.40
N ILE A 129 -1.92 13.30 19.10
CA ILE A 129 -2.20 14.61 18.52
C ILE A 129 -3.32 14.43 17.49
N GLY A 130 -4.34 15.27 17.52
CA GLY A 130 -5.49 15.19 16.60
C GLY A 130 -6.42 13.99 16.87
N GLU A 131 -7.63 14.07 16.34
CA GLU A 131 -8.62 13.00 16.38
C GLU A 131 -8.44 12.11 15.15
N ALA A 132 -8.46 10.78 15.33
CA ALA A 132 -8.38 9.86 14.20
C ALA A 132 -9.67 9.97 13.37
N PRO A 133 -9.60 10.02 12.02
CA PRO A 133 -10.78 10.02 11.18
C PRO A 133 -11.64 8.78 11.47
N LYS A 134 -12.96 8.92 11.43
CA LYS A 134 -13.84 7.75 11.57
C LYS A 134 -13.93 7.06 10.22
N ILE A 135 -13.56 5.79 10.16
CA ILE A 135 -13.83 4.96 8.99
C ILE A 135 -15.34 4.75 8.94
N VAL A 136 -16.00 5.53 8.08
CA VAL A 136 -17.42 5.32 7.80
C VAL A 136 -17.48 4.08 6.92
N VAL A 137 -17.76 2.93 7.50
CA VAL A 137 -18.30 1.81 6.74
C VAL A 137 -19.74 2.19 6.43
N PRO A 138 -20.11 2.49 5.15
CA PRO A 138 -21.50 2.45 4.77
C PRO A 138 -21.98 1.02 5.01
N ASN A 139 -22.60 0.82 6.17
CA ASN A 139 -23.50 -0.29 6.39
C ASN A 139 -24.72 0.04 5.51
N PHE A 140 -24.69 -0.37 4.25
CA PHE A 140 -25.92 -0.46 3.48
C PHE A 140 -26.80 -1.47 4.21
N THR A 141 -27.83 -0.98 4.89
CA THR A 141 -28.88 -1.88 5.36
C THR A 141 -29.73 -2.25 4.14
N PRO A 142 -30.29 -3.47 4.07
CA PRO A 142 -31.23 -3.82 3.00
C PRO A 142 -32.40 -2.82 2.88
N GLU A 143 -32.75 -2.12 3.96
CA GLU A 143 -33.70 -1.00 3.95
C GLU A 143 -33.23 0.23 3.12
N ASP A 144 -31.93 0.47 2.95
CA ASP A 144 -31.42 1.56 2.10
C ASP A 144 -31.57 1.27 0.60
N LEU A 145 -31.90 0.03 0.22
CA LEU A 145 -32.25 -0.36 -1.15
C LEU A 145 -33.77 -0.24 -1.43
N ILE A 146 -34.56 0.18 -0.44
CA ILE A 146 -36.03 0.34 -0.53
C ILE A 146 -36.42 1.83 -0.54
N GLY A 147 -35.45 2.73 -0.79
CA GLY A 147 -35.69 4.16 -0.96
C GLY A 147 -35.75 4.55 -2.43
N ASP A 148 -36.96 4.93 -2.88
CA ASP A 148 -37.32 5.47 -4.20
C ASP A 148 -37.25 4.51 -5.40
N GLU A 149 -38.19 3.57 -5.42
CA GLU A 149 -38.73 3.00 -6.67
C GLU A 149 -39.81 3.96 -7.24
N GLU A 150 -39.42 5.17 -7.65
CA GLU A 150 -40.25 6.08 -8.46
C GLU A 150 -39.43 6.74 -9.58
N ASP A 151 -38.61 5.96 -10.27
CA ASP A 151 -38.11 6.33 -11.62
C ASP A 151 -38.02 5.08 -12.52
N PHE A 152 -39.12 4.31 -12.52
CA PHE A 152 -39.38 3.39 -13.64
C PHE A 152 -39.64 4.26 -14.87
N ILE A 153 -38.59 4.45 -15.67
CA ILE A 153 -38.72 4.94 -17.05
C ILE A 153 -39.66 3.95 -17.75
N ASP A 154 -40.84 4.45 -18.13
CA ASP A 154 -41.81 3.72 -18.93
C ASP A 154 -41.18 3.38 -20.28
N ASP A 155 -40.89 2.10 -20.51
CA ASP A 155 -40.25 1.52 -21.71
C ASP A 155 -41.21 1.54 -22.93
N SER A 156 -42.11 2.52 -23.00
CA SER A 156 -43.15 2.61 -24.04
C SER A 156 -42.92 3.74 -25.05
N GLU A 157 -41.86 4.54 -24.89
CA GLU A 157 -41.54 5.66 -25.79
C GLU A 157 -40.09 5.65 -26.30
N VAL A 158 -39.57 4.47 -26.64
CA VAL A 158 -38.43 4.38 -27.57
C VAL A 158 -38.99 4.47 -29.00
N GLU A 159 -39.05 5.69 -29.52
CA GLU A 159 -39.27 5.92 -30.96
C GLU A 159 -38.03 5.38 -31.71
N ILE A 160 -38.16 4.17 -32.25
CA ILE A 160 -37.18 3.59 -33.17
C ILE A 160 -37.19 4.49 -34.40
N ALA A 161 -36.14 5.29 -34.58
CA ALA A 161 -35.92 6.03 -35.82
C ALA A 161 -35.78 5.02 -36.97
N ASP A 162 -36.60 5.20 -38.01
CA ASP A 162 -36.65 4.37 -39.21
C ASP A 162 -35.26 4.10 -39.81
N GLU A 163 -35.06 2.85 -40.25
CA GLU A 163 -33.81 2.28 -40.77
C GLU A 163 -33.46 2.74 -42.20
N ASP A 164 -34.10 3.81 -42.71
CA ASP A 164 -33.98 4.26 -44.10
C ASP A 164 -33.02 5.47 -44.32
N GLU A 165 -32.37 5.99 -43.28
CA GLU A 165 -31.47 7.17 -43.41
C GLU A 165 -29.95 6.85 -43.38
N LEU A 166 -29.56 5.57 -43.44
CA LEU A 166 -28.16 5.14 -43.36
C LEU A 166 -27.56 4.63 -44.70
N GLU A 167 -28.18 4.95 -45.84
CA GLU A 167 -27.64 4.62 -47.19
C GLU A 167 -27.03 5.84 -47.92
N GLY A 168 -26.35 6.73 -47.20
CA GLY A 168 -25.87 8.00 -47.75
C GLY A 168 -24.37 8.21 -47.84
N LEU A 169 -23.52 7.37 -47.24
CA LEU A 169 -22.10 7.69 -47.09
C LEU A 169 -21.16 6.54 -47.50
N ASN A 170 -21.27 6.12 -48.76
CA ASN A 170 -20.13 5.60 -49.51
C ASN A 170 -19.64 6.68 -50.47
N THR A 171 -18.51 7.31 -50.14
CA THR A 171 -17.62 7.88 -51.16
C THR A 171 -16.21 7.37 -50.91
N ASP A 172 -15.82 6.41 -51.73
CA ASP A 172 -14.46 5.98 -52.00
C ASP A 172 -13.40 7.09 -51.86
N THR A 173 -12.33 6.80 -51.14
CA THR A 173 -10.99 7.15 -51.62
C THR A 173 -10.08 5.96 -51.37
N GLU A 174 -9.80 5.31 -52.49
CA GLU A 174 -8.93 4.16 -52.66
C GLU A 174 -7.50 4.40 -52.15
N GLY A 175 -6.90 3.32 -51.63
CA GLY A 175 -5.60 2.86 -52.08
C GLY A 175 -4.39 3.28 -51.26
N SER A 176 -3.87 2.37 -50.42
CA SER A 176 -2.77 1.51 -50.84
C SER A 176 -2.35 0.55 -49.73
N ASP A 177 -2.43 -0.72 -50.09
CA ASP A 177 -1.88 -1.93 -49.49
C ASP A 177 -0.36 -1.85 -49.24
N ALA A 178 0.10 -2.44 -48.13
CA ALA A 178 1.37 -3.16 -48.02
C ALA A 178 1.51 -3.75 -46.61
N GLU A 179 1.27 -5.06 -46.51
CA GLU A 179 1.84 -5.94 -45.50
C GLU A 179 3.36 -5.78 -45.41
N GLU A 180 3.93 -5.90 -44.21
CA GLU A 180 5.15 -6.71 -44.00
C GLU A 180 5.31 -6.99 -42.50
N GLU A 181 5.45 -8.29 -42.20
CA GLU A 181 6.02 -8.84 -40.97
C GLU A 181 7.46 -8.32 -40.78
N GLU A 182 8.02 -8.44 -39.56
CA GLU A 182 9.43 -8.81 -39.24
C GLU A 182 9.58 -8.65 -37.71
N GLU A 183 9.58 -9.76 -36.96
CA GLU A 183 10.74 -10.57 -36.57
C GLU A 183 11.59 -9.98 -35.42
N ASP A 184 11.73 -10.83 -34.40
CA ASP A 184 12.53 -10.66 -33.20
C ASP A 184 13.99 -10.29 -33.49
N SER A 185 14.49 -9.25 -32.80
CA SER A 185 15.93 -9.02 -32.61
C SER A 185 16.25 -8.95 -31.12
N PHE A 186 16.26 -10.14 -30.51
CA PHE A 186 17.02 -10.41 -29.28
C PHE A 186 18.45 -10.76 -29.69
N ALA A 187 19.36 -9.78 -29.66
CA ALA A 187 20.80 -9.92 -29.41
C ALA A 187 21.55 -8.67 -29.92
N ASP A 188 22.04 -7.86 -28.99
CA ASP A 188 23.33 -7.16 -29.12
C ASP A 188 23.69 -6.66 -27.70
N GLU A 189 24.63 -7.32 -27.03
CA GLU A 189 26.07 -7.02 -27.11
C GLU A 189 26.46 -6.02 -25.99
N PHE A 190 26.45 -6.50 -24.75
CA PHE A 190 27.32 -5.97 -23.70
C PHE A 190 28.20 -7.10 -23.19
N SER A 191 29.14 -7.47 -24.05
CA SER A 191 30.37 -8.15 -23.67
C SER A 191 31.50 -7.32 -24.26
N ASP A 192 32.02 -6.39 -23.47
CA ASP A 192 33.46 -6.19 -23.54
C ASP A 192 34.03 -5.98 -22.15
N ASN A 193 35.20 -6.57 -22.02
CA ASN A 193 35.86 -7.05 -20.85
C ASN A 193 37.17 -6.26 -20.68
N GLU A 194 37.69 -6.29 -19.46
CA GLU A 194 39.08 -6.04 -19.09
C GLU A 194 39.63 -4.61 -19.02
N GLY A 195 40.19 -4.32 -17.83
CA GLY A 195 41.45 -3.58 -17.74
C GLY A 195 41.43 -2.34 -16.85
N PHE A 196 41.34 -2.51 -15.53
CA PHE A 196 41.86 -1.48 -14.62
C PHE A 196 43.05 -2.05 -13.85
N ASP A 197 44.23 -1.61 -14.29
CA ASP A 197 45.56 -1.86 -13.76
C ASP A 197 45.64 -1.49 -12.28
N GLU A 198 46.28 -2.37 -11.51
CA GLU A 198 46.92 -2.04 -10.23
C GLU A 198 48.06 -1.02 -10.46
N GLU A 199 48.48 -0.34 -9.38
CA GLU A 199 49.64 0.58 -9.27
C GLU A 199 49.36 2.09 -9.38
N ASP A 200 48.86 2.69 -8.28
CA ASP A 200 49.47 3.93 -7.75
C ASP A 200 49.09 4.15 -6.27
N VAL A 201 49.80 3.47 -5.35
CA VAL A 201 49.92 3.94 -3.96
C VAL A 201 51.35 3.70 -3.47
N GLU A 202 52.32 4.43 -4.04
CA GLU A 202 53.61 4.68 -3.39
C GLU A 202 54.14 6.07 -3.76
N ARG A 203 53.78 7.10 -2.96
CA ARG A 203 54.69 8.01 -2.24
C ARG A 203 53.99 9.21 -1.62
#